data_AF-B7R3R3-F1
#
_entry.id   AF-B7R3R3-F1
#
_cell.length_a   1.000
_cell.length_b   1.000
_cell.length_c   1.000
_cell.angle_alpha   90.00
_cell.angle_beta   90.00
_cell.angle_gamma   90.00
#
_symmetry.space_group_name_H-M   'P 1'
#
loop_
_entity.id
_entity.type
_entity.pdbx_description
1 polymer ?
#
loop_
_entity_poly.entity_id
_entity_poly.type
_entity_poly.pdbx_seq_one_letter_code
_entity_poly.pdbx_strand_id
1 'polypeptide(L)'
;MFKPGDRIVIEGPKVKLDETDAICTHAFASLLPYIVALRKGIKPSELGLGRGEKAYVQCLDPGPPYTDGGTVIFEITVVRDEAEESLEGR
;
A
#
# COMPACT_ATOMS: atom_id res chain seq x y z
N MET A 1 8.36 -12.39 -6.38
CA MET A 1 8.88 -11.41 -5.40
C MET A 1 8.86 -10.05 -6.01
N PHE A 2 8.57 -9.03 -5.21
CA PHE A 2 8.69 -7.64 -5.63
C PHE A 2 10.17 -7.26 -5.80
N LYS A 3 10.46 -6.43 -6.79
CA LYS A 3 11.74 -5.72 -6.95
C LYS A 3 11.52 -4.21 -6.80
N PRO A 4 12.56 -3.42 -6.47
CA PRO A 4 12.44 -1.97 -6.46
C PRO A 4 11.89 -1.44 -7.79
N GLY A 5 10.85 -0.62 -7.71
CA GLY A 5 10.16 -0.05 -8.87
C GLY A 5 8.85 -0.74 -9.25
N ASP A 6 8.62 -1.99 -8.83
CA ASP A 6 7.32 -2.64 -9.01
C ASP A 6 6.24 -1.90 -8.19
N ARG A 7 5.03 -1.79 -8.73
CA ARG A 7 3.89 -1.14 -8.05
C ARG A 7 2.65 -2.02 -7.97
N ILE A 8 1.81 -1.71 -6.98
CA ILE A 8 0.43 -2.22 -6.85
C ILE A 8 -0.51 -1.01 -6.89
N VAL A 9 -1.52 -1.05 -7.75
CA VAL A 9 -2.54 0.00 -7.81
C VAL A 9 -3.87 -0.55 -7.31
N ILE A 10 -4.44 0.11 -6.30
CA ILE A 10 -5.65 -0.33 -5.60
C ILE A 10 -6.70 0.77 -5.73
N GLU A 11 -7.89 0.41 -6.18
CA GLU A 11 -9.04 1.30 -6.35
C GLU A 11 -10.28 0.61 -5.76
N GLY A 12 -10.94 1.23 -4.78
CA GLY A 12 -12.05 0.55 -4.15
C GLY A 12 -11.60 -0.77 -3.48
N PRO A 13 -12.41 -1.83 -3.56
CA PRO A 13 -12.01 -3.17 -3.12
C PRO A 13 -11.16 -3.92 -4.16
N LYS A 14 -10.73 -3.29 -5.26
CA LYS A 14 -10.10 -3.95 -6.41
C LYS A 14 -8.62 -3.59 -6.54
N VAL A 15 -7.86 -4.52 -7.10
CA VAL A 15 -6.51 -4.26 -7.62
C VAL A 15 -6.64 -4.01 -9.13
N LYS A 16 -6.10 -2.90 -9.62
CA LYS A 16 -6.05 -2.60 -11.06
C LYS A 16 -4.90 -3.38 -11.69
N LEU A 17 -5.22 -4.53 -12.25
CA LEU A 17 -4.25 -5.51 -12.76
C LEU A 17 -3.45 -4.98 -13.96
N ASP A 18 -4.04 -4.10 -14.77
CA ASP A 18 -3.41 -3.44 -15.91
C ASP A 18 -2.36 -2.40 -15.50
N GLU A 19 -2.40 -1.92 -14.25
CA GLU A 19 -1.46 -0.95 -13.71
C GLU A 19 -0.54 -1.53 -12.61
N THR A 20 -0.72 -2.80 -12.26
CA THR A 20 0.03 -3.51 -11.20
C THR A 20 1.05 -4.46 -11.81
N ASP A 21 2.32 -4.35 -11.39
CA ASP A 21 3.40 -5.18 -11.96
C ASP A 21 3.45 -6.58 -11.35
N ALA A 22 3.10 -6.69 -10.06
CA ALA A 22 3.17 -7.93 -9.31
C ALA A 22 2.16 -7.97 -8.17
N ILE A 23 1.77 -9.18 -7.77
CA ILE A 23 0.94 -9.43 -6.59
C ILE A 23 1.65 -10.43 -5.67
N CYS A 24 1.67 -10.14 -4.38
CA CYS A 24 2.12 -11.06 -3.34
C CYS A 24 1.12 -11.09 -2.20
N THR A 25 0.64 -12.27 -1.83
CA THR A 25 -0.29 -12.46 -0.71
C THR A 25 0.33 -12.04 0.62
N HIS A 26 1.63 -12.26 0.82
CA HIS A 26 2.35 -11.79 2.02
C HIS A 26 2.41 -10.26 2.09
N ALA A 27 2.63 -9.58 0.96
CA ALA A 27 2.62 -8.11 0.94
C ALA A 27 1.24 -7.57 1.33
N PHE A 28 0.16 -8.18 0.84
CA PHE A 28 -1.19 -7.77 1.22
C PHE A 28 -1.48 -7.93 2.71
N ALA A 29 -0.95 -8.94 3.39
CA ALA A 29 -1.10 -9.06 4.84
C ALA A 29 -0.52 -7.85 5.59
N SER A 30 0.59 -7.27 5.11
CA SER A 30 1.15 -6.02 5.66
C SER A 30 0.35 -4.76 5.24
N LEU A 31 -0.18 -4.73 4.02
CA LEU A 31 -0.80 -3.52 3.44
C LEU A 31 -2.28 -3.33 3.83
N LEU A 32 -3.05 -4.42 3.90
CA LEU A 32 -4.51 -4.41 4.10
C LEU A 32 -5.00 -3.59 5.31
N PRO A 33 -4.34 -3.59 6.48
CA PRO A 33 -4.79 -2.80 7.63
C PRO A 33 -4.89 -1.30 7.36
N TYR A 34 -4.15 -0.79 6.38
CA TYR A 34 -3.98 0.66 6.17
C TYR A 34 -4.65 1.18 4.91
N ILE A 35 -4.95 0.31 3.93
CA ILE A 35 -5.50 0.71 2.62
C ILE A 35 -6.75 1.58 2.76
N VAL A 36 -7.71 1.16 3.60
CA VAL A 36 -8.98 1.89 3.77
C VAL A 36 -8.77 3.22 4.47
N ALA A 37 -7.93 3.26 5.52
CA ALA A 37 -7.64 4.49 6.26
C ALA A 37 -6.97 5.52 5.35
N LEU A 38 -5.95 5.10 4.59
CA LEU A 38 -5.24 5.96 3.65
C LEU A 38 -6.16 6.47 2.53
N ARG A 39 -6.98 5.60 1.92
CA ARG A 39 -7.94 6.00 0.86
C ARG A 39 -9.07 6.92 1.33
N LYS A 40 -9.27 7.03 2.65
CA LYS A 40 -10.23 7.95 3.29
C LYS A 40 -9.57 9.19 3.88
N GLY A 41 -8.35 9.50 3.46
CA GLY A 41 -7.66 10.74 3.77
C GLY A 41 -6.94 10.81 5.11
N ILE A 42 -6.86 9.70 5.87
CA ILE A 42 -6.07 9.68 7.10
C ILE A 42 -4.59 9.79 6.73
N LYS A 43 -3.88 10.76 7.31
CA LYS A 43 -2.50 11.03 6.93
C LYS A 43 -1.57 9.93 7.43
N PRO A 44 -0.53 9.55 6.67
CA PRO A 44 0.48 8.60 7.13
C PRO A 44 1.10 8.93 8.50
N SER A 45 1.26 10.22 8.82
CA SER A 45 1.76 10.66 10.12
C SER A 45 0.81 10.36 11.29
N GLU A 46 -0.49 10.37 11.05
CA GLU A 46 -1.50 10.03 12.06
C GLU A 46 -1.56 8.53 12.32
N LEU A 47 -1.25 7.72 11.30
CA LEU A 47 -1.12 6.27 11.41
C LEU A 47 0.24 5.83 12.00
N GLY A 48 1.18 6.76 12.21
CA GLY A 48 2.55 6.43 12.63
C GLY A 48 3.37 5.71 11.53
N LEU A 49 2.93 5.79 10.27
CA LEU A 49 3.55 5.11 9.13
C LEU A 49 4.38 6.04 8.24
N GLY A 50 4.49 7.32 8.59
CA GLY A 50 5.21 8.29 7.78
C GLY A 50 5.38 9.64 8.49
N ARG A 51 6.09 10.57 7.85
CA ARG A 51 6.28 11.95 8.34
C ARG A 51 5.66 13.02 7.43
N GLY A 52 4.99 12.61 6.35
CA GLY A 52 4.37 13.50 5.37
C GLY A 52 3.23 12.77 4.66
N GLU A 53 3.12 12.97 3.35
CA GLU A 53 2.03 12.40 2.52
C GLU A 53 2.25 10.93 2.12
N LYS A 54 3.43 10.38 2.46
CA LYS A 54 3.81 9.01 2.12
C LYS A 54 3.81 8.13 3.36
N ALA A 55 3.17 6.96 3.25
CA ALA A 55 3.28 5.89 4.22
C ALA A 55 4.34 4.88 3.79
N TYR A 56 4.99 4.23 4.75
CA TYR A 56 5.98 3.21 4.51
C TYR A 56 5.58 1.94 5.26
N VAL A 57 5.47 0.82 4.54
CA VAL A 57 5.08 -0.47 5.10
C VAL A 57 6.07 -1.53 4.68
N GLN A 58 6.61 -2.27 5.65
CA GLN A 58 7.51 -3.38 5.41
C GLN A 58 6.72 -4.66 5.11
N CYS A 59 7.09 -5.37 4.04
CA CYS A 59 6.60 -6.72 3.77
C CYS A 59 7.05 -7.67 4.90
N LEU A 60 6.17 -8.59 5.32
CA LEU A 60 6.48 -9.53 6.41
C LEU A 60 7.53 -10.59 6.05
N ASP A 61 7.84 -10.76 4.77
CA ASP A 61 8.78 -11.77 4.28
C ASP A 61 10.20 -11.52 4.85
N PRO A 62 10.70 -12.40 5.75
CA PRO A 62 11.95 -12.16 6.47
C PRO A 62 13.20 -12.34 5.60
N GLY A 63 13.08 -12.97 4.44
CA GLY A 63 14.21 -13.32 3.59
C GLY A 63 15.15 -14.39 4.19
N PRO A 64 16.33 -14.57 3.58
CA PRO A 64 17.31 -15.56 4.02
C PRO A 64 17.82 -15.30 5.45
N PRO A 65 18.06 -16.36 6.24
CA PRO A 65 18.05 -17.78 5.86
C PRO A 65 16.67 -18.46 5.95
N TYR A 66 15.59 -17.75 6.24
CA TYR A 66 14.28 -18.35 6.56
C TYR A 66 13.38 -18.57 5.34
N THR A 67 13.50 -17.70 4.33
CA THR A 67 12.80 -17.82 3.05
C THR A 67 13.78 -17.51 1.92
N ASP A 68 13.48 -17.98 0.72
CA ASP A 68 14.20 -17.58 -0.50
C ASP A 68 13.86 -16.14 -0.94
N GLY A 69 13.04 -15.45 -0.14
CA GLY A 69 12.51 -14.14 -0.45
C GLY A 69 13.29 -13.00 0.11
N GLY A 70 12.56 -11.98 0.56
CA GLY A 70 13.21 -10.77 1.01
C GLY A 70 12.22 -9.71 1.44
N THR A 71 12.67 -8.96 2.43
CA THR A 71 11.96 -7.79 2.88
C THR A 71 12.08 -6.67 1.84
N VAL A 72 10.94 -6.10 1.48
CA VAL A 72 10.86 -4.82 0.77
C VAL A 72 10.06 -3.84 1.60
N ILE A 73 10.36 -2.55 1.44
CA ILE A 73 9.57 -1.46 1.99
C ILE A 73 8.74 -0.88 0.85
N PHE A 74 7.42 -0.92 1.01
CA PHE A 74 6.50 -0.24 0.12
C PHE A 74 6.37 1.22 0.54
N GLU A 75 6.60 2.12 -0.40
CA GLU A 75 6.14 3.51 -0.30
C GLU A 75 4.71 3.58 -0.84
N ILE A 76 3.79 4.08 -0.04
CA ILE A 76 2.37 4.19 -0.37
C ILE A 76 2.02 5.67 -0.51
N THR A 77 1.42 6.03 -1.64
CA THR A 77 0.88 7.37 -1.92
C THR A 77 -0.59 7.24 -2.32
N VAL A 78 -1.44 8.15 -1.83
CA VAL A 78 -2.84 8.24 -2.23
C VAL A 78 -2.91 9.17 -3.46
N VAL A 79 -3.31 8.62 -4.60
CA VAL A 79 -3.38 9.37 -5.86
C VAL A 79 -4.76 10.02 -6.06
N ARG A 80 -5.80 9.46 -5.44
CA ARG A 80 -7.18 9.97 -5.39
C ARG A 80 -7.75 9.71 -4.02
N ASP A 81 -8.25 10.74 -3.34
CA ASP A 81 -8.89 10.62 -2.04
C ASP A 81 -10.40 10.38 -2.20
N GLU A 82 -10.86 9.20 -1.80
CA GLU A 82 -12.28 8.85 -1.91
C GLU A 82 -13.15 9.61 -0.88
N ALA A 83 -12.56 10.23 0.13
CA ALA A 83 -13.30 11.11 1.04
C ALA A 83 -13.69 12.42 0.33
N GLU A 84 -12.83 12.96 -0.55
CA GLU A 84 -13.13 14.15 -1.34
C GLU A 84 -14.24 13.86 -2.36
N GLU A 85 -14.16 12.75 -3.12
CA GLU A 85 -15.21 12.35 -4.07
C GLU A 85 -16.57 12.10 -3.39
N SER A 86 -16.56 11.56 -2.16
CA SER A 86 -17.79 11.33 -1.38
C SER A 86 -18.47 12.64 -0.93
N LEU A 87 -17.72 13.75 -0.86
CA LEU A 87 -18.23 15.08 -0.53
C LEU A 87 -18.74 15.83 -1.76
N GLU A 88 -18.12 15.61 -2.93
CA GLU A 88 -18.57 16.20 -4.21
C GLU A 88 -19.87 15.58 -4.74
N GLY A 89 -20.17 14.34 -4.35
CA GLY A 89 -21.43 13.65 -4.69
C GLY A 89 -22.62 13.99 -3.78
N ARG A 90 -22.51 14.99 -2.90
CA ARG A 90 -23.57 15.42 -1.96
C ARG A 90 -24.18 16.77 -2.31
#